data_AF-A0A519CXD1-F1
#
_entry.id   AF-A0A519CXD1-F1
#
_cell.length_a   1.000
_cell.length_b   1.000
_cell.length_c   1.000
_cell.angle_alpha   90.00
_cell.angle_beta   90.00
_cell.angle_gamma   90.00
#
_symmetry.space_group_name_H-M   'P 1'
#
loop_
_entity.id
_entity.type
_entity.pdbx_description
1 polymer ?
#
loop_
_entity_poly.entity_id
_entity_poly.type
_entity_poly.pdbx_seq_one_letter_code
_entity_poly.pdbx_strand_id
1 'polypeptide(L)'
;MGRCPFCATPVLPNDKICYSCGRMTSSQSPSRGAKRGGAPPPTPRLHAATSPFSRSTSVVPATSGVTRGRSAGAAAGRGVRQGARGGSSKSGEIRRTGLRKGKIRNLIFVGAIAFAFLFTPAQEQLFEAWSNLEDEIMNQLKPGREYPVEASYSVSRTVTYENDGTGNVEVVQRIPVPELRTSKGISASQFHGDGGPFDASLLQDVTAFRLETEGQVITVPTDGTPRAIEDAISLPSGAIIYWPAANSGDDSCGYSQCVRWEFTIPPGETRVISAEADVVGKSWTWWDHDNSPSDVDGQSWAINAESSGTFADSKVRAFGQYWSQFGQHETTIWSDYHQKYLIDATHENVLQAATDISASLPEDKHDNAYAFARAAYDYLIDTLEYDKNAPLYARSGPDCLAAGKGDCDEQSNAWMSILRVKEIPTWYEFGALLDTASNSWEGHGWANVMLPFNDAWCSANGVNLNDCYIEGSVDVVNNKWLLHTPTAYSEWIEVFDPADEFVSEYYASGSIVNLAGGHVNRDVTIETTSGPVYGGGTYVVKINPEEF
;
A
#
# COMPACT_ATOMS: atom_id res chain seq x y z
N MET A 1 29.67 1.60 48.81
CA MET A 1 29.27 1.32 47.42
C MET A 1 27.77 1.15 47.38
N GLY A 2 27.06 1.87 46.51
CA GLY A 2 25.61 1.69 46.36
C GLY A 2 25.31 0.36 45.67
N ARG A 3 24.10 -0.17 45.84
CA ARG A 3 23.60 -1.28 45.03
C ARG A 3 22.44 -0.79 44.17
N CYS A 4 22.33 -1.31 42.95
CA CYS A 4 21.23 -0.97 42.06
C CYS A 4 19.90 -1.40 42.69
N PRO A 5 18.89 -0.52 42.80
CA PRO A 5 17.61 -0.88 43.42
C PRO A 5 16.81 -1.91 42.60
N PHE A 6 17.18 -2.12 41.34
CA PHE A 6 16.45 -3.02 40.42
C PHE A 6 17.03 -4.43 40.36
N CYS A 7 18.35 -4.59 40.52
CA CYS A 7 19.02 -5.90 40.41
C CYS A 7 20.04 -6.20 41.51
N ALA A 8 20.18 -5.31 42.49
CA ALA A 8 21.03 -5.45 43.68
C ALA A 8 22.55 -5.64 43.43
N THR A 9 23.03 -5.48 42.19
CA THR A 9 24.46 -5.49 41.87
C THR A 9 25.16 -4.23 42.38
N PRO A 10 26.47 -4.30 42.74
CA PRO A 10 27.23 -3.13 43.14
C PRO A 10 27.29 -2.10 41.99
N VAL A 11 27.06 -0.83 42.32
CA VAL A 11 27.24 0.31 41.40
C VAL A 11 28.35 1.20 41.93
N LEU A 12 29.16 1.77 41.03
CA LEU A 12 30.21 2.70 41.41
C LEU A 12 29.57 4.03 41.88
N PRO A 13 30.22 4.74 42.81
CA PRO A 13 29.75 6.05 43.23
C PRO A 13 29.69 7.01 42.03
N ASN A 14 28.54 7.67 41.82
CA ASN A 14 28.23 8.63 40.74
C ASN A 14 27.78 8.05 39.38
N ASP A 15 27.70 6.73 39.23
CA ASP A 15 27.08 6.15 38.03
C ASP A 15 25.56 6.37 38.05
N LYS A 16 25.06 7.00 36.98
CA LYS A 16 23.62 7.23 36.77
C LYS A 16 22.91 6.04 36.13
N ILE A 17 23.64 5.03 35.68
CA ILE A 17 23.14 3.82 35.02
C ILE A 17 23.81 2.59 35.64
N CYS A 18 23.05 1.53 35.90
CA CYS A 18 23.60 0.26 36.33
C CYS A 18 24.09 -0.56 35.12
N TYR A 19 25.41 -0.73 34.97
CA TYR A 19 25.99 -1.48 33.85
C TYR A 19 25.63 -2.97 33.79
N SER A 20 25.08 -3.55 34.86
CA SER A 20 24.60 -4.94 34.83
C SER A 20 23.18 -5.10 34.27
N CYS A 21 22.34 -4.06 34.31
CA CYS A 21 20.95 -4.17 33.88
C CYS A 21 20.44 -2.99 33.04
N GLY A 22 21.29 -2.01 32.74
CA GLY A 22 21.00 -0.84 31.90
C GLY A 22 20.08 0.22 32.52
N ARG A 23 19.61 0.06 33.76
CA ARG A 23 18.61 0.98 34.36
C ARG A 23 19.24 2.17 35.07
N MET A 24 18.60 3.34 34.93
CA MET A 24 19.03 4.58 35.58
C MET A 24 18.78 4.58 37.10
N THR A 25 19.75 5.06 37.89
CA THR A 25 19.80 4.92 39.36
C THR A 25 19.56 6.22 40.14
N SER A 26 19.35 7.37 39.48
CA SER A 26 19.14 8.67 40.16
C SER A 26 17.86 9.41 39.74
N SER A 27 16.98 9.68 40.70
CA SER A 27 15.81 10.54 40.60
C SER A 27 16.15 12.01 40.85
N GLN A 28 15.97 12.88 39.85
CA GLN A 28 15.74 14.31 40.05
C GLN A 28 14.47 14.70 39.29
N SER A 29 13.41 15.03 40.05
CA SER A 29 12.13 15.53 39.54
C SER A 29 12.17 17.04 39.29
N PRO A 30 11.46 17.58 38.29
CA PRO A 30 11.04 18.97 38.29
C PRO A 30 9.81 19.16 39.21
N SER A 31 9.81 20.26 39.94
CA SER A 31 8.84 20.69 40.94
C SER A 31 7.41 20.90 40.40
N ARG A 32 6.42 20.34 41.10
CA ARG A 32 4.97 20.58 40.94
C ARG A 32 4.53 21.90 41.59
N GLY A 33 3.62 22.62 40.96
CA GLY A 33 2.84 23.68 41.61
C GLY A 33 1.73 24.32 40.77
N ALA A 34 0.58 23.64 40.59
CA ALA A 34 -0.78 24.21 40.69
C ALA A 34 -1.84 23.14 40.33
N LYS A 35 -2.92 23.09 41.11
CA LYS A 35 -3.97 22.05 41.13
C LYS A 35 -4.94 22.19 39.94
N ARG A 36 -5.39 21.04 39.39
CA ARG A 36 -6.81 20.74 39.06
C ARG A 36 -6.98 19.22 38.92
N GLY A 37 -8.07 18.70 39.44
CA GLY A 37 -8.31 17.26 39.61
C GLY A 37 -8.53 16.53 38.29
N GLY A 38 -8.09 15.29 38.24
CA GLY A 38 -8.42 14.31 37.19
C GLY A 38 -8.43 12.93 37.83
N ALA A 39 -9.51 12.19 37.61
CA ALA A 39 -9.68 10.80 38.02
C ALA A 39 -8.61 9.90 37.36
N PRO A 40 -8.31 8.71 37.91
CA PRO A 40 -7.43 7.74 37.24
C PRO A 40 -8.00 7.36 35.86
N PRO A 41 -7.15 7.03 34.87
CA PRO A 41 -7.60 6.56 33.57
C PRO A 41 -8.41 5.28 33.75
N PRO A 42 -9.50 5.09 32.96
CA PRO A 42 -10.28 3.87 33.03
C PRO A 42 -9.43 2.67 32.61
N THR A 43 -9.69 1.55 33.28
CA THR A 43 -9.22 0.21 32.90
C THR A 43 -9.44 -0.08 31.41
N PRO A 44 -8.56 -0.85 30.74
CA PRO A 44 -8.71 -1.13 29.31
C PRO A 44 -10.00 -1.91 29.05
N ARG A 45 -10.88 -1.36 28.22
CA ARG A 45 -11.83 -2.19 27.46
C ARG A 45 -11.01 -2.84 26.35
N LEU A 46 -11.18 -4.15 26.14
CA LEU A 46 -10.64 -4.82 24.96
C LEU A 46 -11.29 -4.21 23.72
N HIS A 47 -10.56 -3.33 23.03
CA HIS A 47 -10.91 -2.83 21.72
C HIS A 47 -10.25 -3.74 20.68
N ALA A 48 -11.03 -4.31 19.77
CA ALA A 48 -10.49 -4.95 18.57
C ALA A 48 -10.33 -3.86 17.50
N ALA A 49 -9.10 -3.70 16.99
CA ALA A 49 -8.82 -2.82 15.85
C ALA A 49 -9.26 -3.48 14.53
N THR A 50 -9.68 -2.68 13.54
CA THR A 50 -10.18 -3.17 12.25
C THR A 50 -9.31 -2.69 11.09
N SER A 51 -8.57 -3.59 10.42
CA SER A 51 -7.69 -3.20 9.29
C SER A 51 -8.47 -2.75 8.04
N PRO A 52 -8.07 -1.66 7.34
CA PRO A 52 -8.57 -1.34 6.01
C PRO A 52 -8.10 -2.35 4.94
N PHE A 53 -7.09 -3.17 5.23
CA PHE A 53 -6.51 -4.18 4.33
C PHE A 53 -7.04 -5.60 4.55
N SER A 54 -8.10 -5.78 5.35
CA SER A 54 -8.63 -7.11 5.68
C SER A 54 -9.15 -7.83 4.44
N ARG A 55 -8.42 -8.84 3.94
CA ARG A 55 -8.89 -9.76 2.89
C ARG A 55 -9.88 -10.78 3.47
N SER A 56 -11.02 -10.95 2.81
CA SER A 56 -11.90 -12.10 3.02
C SER A 56 -11.25 -13.38 2.51
N THR A 57 -11.23 -14.41 3.36
CA THR A 57 -11.16 -15.80 2.88
C THR A 57 -12.56 -16.17 2.43
N SER A 58 -12.76 -16.27 1.12
CA SER A 58 -14.01 -16.69 0.50
C SER A 58 -14.42 -18.09 0.99
N VAL A 59 -15.28 -18.17 2.01
CA VAL A 59 -16.01 -19.39 2.35
C VAL A 59 -17.23 -19.43 1.45
N VAL A 60 -17.18 -20.28 0.42
CA VAL A 60 -18.30 -20.60 -0.45
C VAL A 60 -19.48 -21.09 0.42
N PRO A 61 -20.68 -20.48 0.34
CA PRO A 61 -21.84 -20.99 1.06
C PRO A 61 -22.26 -22.34 0.46
N ALA A 62 -22.35 -23.37 1.30
CA ALA A 62 -22.90 -24.65 0.93
C ALA A 62 -24.37 -24.48 0.51
N THR A 63 -24.64 -24.55 -0.79
CA THR A 63 -26.01 -24.57 -1.31
C THR A 63 -26.71 -25.85 -0.86
N SER A 64 -27.71 -25.68 0.00
CA SER A 64 -28.62 -26.73 0.42
C SER A 64 -29.49 -27.19 -0.75
N GLY A 65 -29.57 -28.50 -0.93
CA GLY A 65 -30.26 -29.14 -2.04
C GLY A 65 -31.78 -28.97 -1.97
N VAL A 66 -32.38 -28.57 -3.10
CA VAL A 66 -33.80 -28.75 -3.37
C VAL A 66 -33.95 -29.60 -4.62
N THR A 67 -34.61 -30.74 -4.44
CA THR A 67 -34.95 -31.73 -5.45
C THR A 67 -36.19 -31.32 -6.24
N ARG A 68 -36.14 -31.52 -7.57
CA ARG A 68 -37.26 -31.79 -8.53
C ARG A 68 -36.64 -31.70 -9.93
N GLY A 69 -36.87 -32.54 -10.93
CA GLY A 69 -37.82 -33.61 -11.19
C GLY A 69 -37.79 -33.83 -12.72
N ARG A 70 -37.72 -35.09 -13.15
CA ARG A 70 -37.57 -35.57 -14.54
C ARG A 70 -38.59 -35.01 -15.55
N SER A 71 -38.15 -34.87 -16.81
CA SER A 71 -38.74 -35.40 -18.07
C SER A 71 -38.05 -34.72 -19.27
N ALA A 72 -37.97 -35.17 -20.52
CA ALA A 72 -38.04 -36.45 -21.24
C ALA A 72 -38.19 -36.08 -22.74
N GLY A 73 -37.42 -36.69 -23.64
CA GLY A 73 -37.68 -36.74 -25.10
C GLY A 73 -37.20 -35.52 -25.91
N ALA A 74 -36.90 -35.60 -27.20
CA ALA A 74 -36.65 -36.71 -28.12
C ALA A 74 -36.13 -36.12 -29.45
N ALA A 75 -35.29 -36.90 -30.14
CA ALA A 75 -35.25 -37.12 -31.60
C ALA A 75 -34.93 -35.97 -32.61
N ALA A 76 -33.80 -36.19 -33.30
CA ALA A 76 -33.68 -36.53 -34.74
C ALA A 76 -33.50 -35.45 -35.85
N GLY A 77 -32.57 -35.78 -36.76
CA GLY A 77 -32.60 -35.47 -38.21
C GLY A 77 -31.49 -34.51 -38.67
N ARG A 78 -30.41 -34.91 -39.38
CA ARG A 78 -30.22 -35.49 -40.75
C ARG A 78 -29.75 -34.45 -41.79
N GLY A 79 -28.72 -34.84 -42.57
CA GLY A 79 -28.37 -34.32 -43.92
C GLY A 79 -27.00 -33.63 -43.97
N VAL A 80 -25.87 -34.20 -44.43
CA VAL A 80 -25.43 -34.74 -45.74
C VAL A 80 -25.31 -33.72 -46.88
N ARG A 81 -24.07 -33.50 -47.36
CA ARG A 81 -23.58 -33.45 -48.77
C ARG A 81 -22.07 -33.07 -48.77
N GLN A 82 -21.14 -33.95 -49.16
CA GLN A 82 -20.68 -34.42 -50.49
C GLN A 82 -19.66 -33.52 -51.23
N GLY A 83 -18.56 -34.16 -51.69
CA GLY A 83 -17.66 -33.71 -52.78
C GLY A 83 -16.18 -33.93 -52.43
N ALA A 84 -15.53 -35.08 -52.69
CA ALA A 84 -14.99 -35.61 -53.97
C ALA A 84 -13.75 -34.82 -54.49
N ARG A 85 -12.67 -35.38 -55.08
CA ARG A 85 -12.11 -36.74 -55.31
C ARG A 85 -10.76 -36.54 -56.06
N GLY A 86 -9.83 -37.49 -55.91
CA GLY A 86 -8.84 -37.89 -56.94
C GLY A 86 -7.40 -37.35 -56.77
N GLY A 87 -6.31 -38.10 -56.94
CA GLY A 87 -6.11 -39.52 -57.23
C GLY A 87 -4.67 -39.80 -57.76
N SER A 88 -4.05 -40.91 -57.30
CA SER A 88 -3.01 -41.78 -57.94
C SER A 88 -1.65 -41.16 -58.36
N SER A 89 -0.47 -41.82 -58.37
CA SER A 89 0.03 -43.16 -58.01
C SER A 89 1.58 -43.19 -58.16
N LYS A 90 2.21 -44.27 -57.66
CA LYS A 90 3.60 -44.79 -57.90
C LYS A 90 4.70 -44.11 -57.07
N SER A 91 5.78 -44.75 -56.63
CA SER A 91 6.19 -46.14 -56.31
C SER A 91 7.67 -46.01 -55.92
N GLY A 92 8.17 -46.71 -54.90
CA GLY A 92 9.62 -46.91 -54.76
C GLY A 92 10.22 -46.64 -53.38
N GLU A 93 10.55 -47.74 -52.73
CA GLU A 93 11.70 -47.97 -51.86
C GLU A 93 11.88 -47.27 -50.51
N ILE A 94 12.12 -48.17 -49.55
CA ILE A 94 12.41 -47.96 -48.14
C ILE A 94 13.87 -47.54 -47.99
N ARG A 95 14.10 -46.38 -47.38
CA ARG A 95 15.36 -46.10 -46.67
C ARG A 95 15.05 -45.48 -45.30
N ARG A 96 15.40 -46.24 -44.26
CA ARG A 96 15.42 -45.82 -42.86
C ARG A 96 16.40 -44.65 -42.68
N THR A 97 15.98 -43.57 -42.02
CA THR A 97 16.77 -42.77 -41.06
C THR A 97 15.93 -41.62 -40.49
N GLY A 98 16.00 -41.42 -39.16
CA GLY A 98 15.62 -40.17 -38.48
C GLY A 98 14.18 -40.06 -37.97
N LEU A 99 13.89 -40.60 -36.77
CA LEU A 99 12.67 -40.26 -36.03
C LEU A 99 12.73 -38.78 -35.63
N ARG A 100 11.94 -37.96 -36.33
CA ARG A 100 11.74 -36.53 -36.06
C ARG A 100 11.03 -36.30 -34.73
N LYS A 101 11.70 -35.51 -33.88
CA LYS A 101 11.33 -34.99 -32.56
C LYS A 101 10.17 -33.98 -32.62
N GLY A 102 9.01 -34.39 -33.18
CA GLY A 102 7.90 -33.46 -33.47
C GLY A 102 6.47 -33.98 -33.27
N LYS A 103 6.27 -35.22 -32.80
CA LYS A 103 4.92 -35.79 -32.60
C LYS A 103 4.59 -36.28 -31.18
N ILE A 104 5.52 -36.13 -30.24
CA ILE A 104 5.28 -36.47 -28.83
C ILE A 104 4.66 -35.28 -28.05
N ARG A 105 5.01 -34.02 -28.40
CA ARG A 105 4.39 -32.82 -27.79
C ARG A 105 2.88 -32.75 -28.02
N ASN A 106 2.41 -33.09 -29.21
CA ASN A 106 0.96 -33.01 -29.53
C ASN A 106 0.15 -34.14 -28.87
N LEU A 107 0.77 -35.26 -28.51
CA LEU A 107 0.06 -36.38 -27.87
C LEU A 107 -0.05 -36.20 -26.35
N ILE A 108 0.93 -35.54 -25.73
CA ILE A 108 0.88 -35.13 -24.32
C ILE A 108 -0.14 -34.00 -24.13
N PHE A 109 -0.17 -33.01 -25.03
CA PHE A 109 -1.13 -31.91 -24.98
C PHE A 109 -2.58 -32.37 -25.17
N VAL A 110 -2.83 -33.27 -26.12
CA VAL A 110 -4.19 -33.83 -26.34
C VAL A 110 -4.61 -34.74 -25.18
N GLY A 111 -3.67 -35.45 -24.55
CA GLY A 111 -3.92 -36.24 -23.34
C GLY A 111 -4.29 -35.38 -22.13
N ALA A 112 -3.60 -34.26 -21.91
CA ALA A 112 -3.89 -33.32 -20.82
C ALA A 112 -5.24 -32.61 -21.00
N ILE A 113 -5.57 -32.20 -22.23
CA ILE A 113 -6.86 -31.58 -22.55
C ILE A 113 -8.00 -32.60 -22.35
N ALA A 114 -7.84 -33.85 -22.79
CA ALA A 114 -8.86 -34.88 -22.58
C ALA A 114 -9.04 -35.26 -21.09
N PHE A 115 -7.98 -35.21 -20.29
CA PHE A 115 -8.05 -35.46 -18.84
C PHE A 115 -8.75 -34.31 -18.10
N ALA A 116 -8.51 -33.07 -18.51
CA ALA A 116 -9.16 -31.88 -17.96
C ALA A 116 -10.67 -31.84 -18.24
N PHE A 117 -11.18 -32.43 -19.33
CA PHE A 117 -12.62 -32.48 -19.62
C PHE A 117 -13.36 -33.68 -19.01
N LEU A 118 -12.65 -34.69 -18.50
CA LEU A 118 -13.24 -35.94 -17.99
C LEU A 118 -13.21 -36.09 -16.46
N PHE A 119 -12.49 -35.23 -15.74
CA PHE A 119 -12.39 -35.24 -14.29
C PHE A 119 -12.74 -33.87 -13.70
N THR A 120 -13.99 -33.68 -13.29
CA THR A 120 -14.49 -32.44 -12.67
C THR A 120 -13.77 -32.02 -11.39
N PRO A 121 -13.28 -32.92 -10.49
CA PRO A 121 -12.52 -32.48 -9.31
C PRO A 121 -11.10 -32.00 -9.64
N ALA A 122 -10.58 -32.33 -10.83
CA ALA A 122 -9.26 -31.87 -11.28
C ALA A 122 -9.32 -30.51 -11.97
N GLN A 123 -10.51 -30.01 -12.34
CA GLN A 123 -10.64 -28.68 -12.94
C GLN A 123 -10.45 -27.60 -11.87
N GLU A 124 -11.04 -27.72 -10.69
CA GLU A 124 -10.91 -26.73 -9.60
C GLU A 124 -9.47 -26.63 -9.08
N GLN A 125 -8.80 -27.77 -8.84
CA GLN A 125 -7.38 -27.78 -8.46
C GLN A 125 -6.46 -27.33 -9.59
N LEU A 126 -6.83 -27.53 -10.85
CA LEU A 126 -6.08 -27.02 -11.98
C LEU A 126 -6.31 -25.51 -12.16
N PHE A 127 -7.50 -24.97 -11.86
CA PHE A 127 -7.79 -23.53 -11.91
C PHE A 127 -7.17 -22.77 -10.73
N GLU A 128 -7.19 -23.31 -9.51
CA GLU A 128 -6.43 -22.76 -8.37
C GLU A 128 -4.92 -22.90 -8.57
N ALA A 129 -4.46 -24.02 -9.14
CA ALA A 129 -3.05 -24.15 -9.51
C ALA A 129 -2.71 -23.20 -10.66
N TRP A 130 -3.63 -22.92 -11.59
CA TRP A 130 -3.39 -21.99 -12.70
C TRP A 130 -3.42 -20.53 -12.27
N SER A 131 -4.30 -20.10 -11.34
CA SER A 131 -4.29 -18.73 -10.85
C SER A 131 -3.04 -18.43 -10.02
N ASN A 132 -2.64 -19.37 -9.17
CA ASN A 132 -1.39 -19.28 -8.41
C ASN A 132 -0.17 -19.32 -9.34
N LEU A 133 -0.22 -20.17 -10.36
CA LEU A 133 0.84 -20.28 -11.35
C LEU A 133 0.86 -19.08 -12.30
N GLU A 134 -0.25 -18.44 -12.63
CA GLU A 134 -0.31 -17.26 -13.52
C GLU A 134 0.36 -16.06 -12.87
N ASP A 135 0.10 -15.77 -11.60
CA ASP A 135 0.80 -14.71 -10.86
C ASP A 135 2.29 -15.02 -10.65
N GLU A 136 2.63 -16.28 -10.37
CA GLU A 136 4.02 -16.72 -10.16
C GLU A 136 4.80 -16.74 -11.49
N ILE A 137 4.13 -17.08 -12.60
CA ILE A 137 4.61 -16.95 -13.98
C ILE A 137 4.73 -15.47 -14.37
N MET A 138 3.82 -14.59 -13.97
CA MET A 138 3.88 -13.15 -14.26
C MET A 138 4.95 -12.43 -13.41
N ASN A 139 5.24 -12.91 -12.21
CA ASN A 139 6.40 -12.47 -11.42
C ASN A 139 7.73 -13.07 -11.93
N GLN A 140 7.74 -14.29 -12.49
CA GLN A 140 8.96 -14.94 -13.01
C GLN A 140 9.25 -14.69 -14.50
N LEU A 141 8.28 -14.27 -15.31
CA LEU A 141 8.47 -13.83 -16.69
C LEU A 141 8.49 -12.31 -16.71
N LYS A 142 9.71 -11.76 -16.73
CA LYS A 142 10.00 -10.34 -16.96
C LYS A 142 9.72 -9.97 -18.44
N PRO A 143 8.57 -9.34 -18.76
CA PRO A 143 8.61 -8.27 -19.75
C PRO A 143 7.85 -7.03 -19.24
N GLY A 144 8.12 -6.60 -18.01
CA GLY A 144 7.59 -5.35 -17.47
C GLY A 144 6.06 -5.32 -17.28
N ARG A 145 5.59 -4.33 -16.52
CA ARG A 145 4.15 -4.11 -16.29
C ARG A 145 3.66 -2.94 -17.12
N GLU A 146 2.57 -3.14 -17.83
CA GLU A 146 1.95 -2.09 -18.65
C GLU A 146 1.03 -1.23 -17.76
N TYR A 147 1.16 0.09 -17.88
CA TYR A 147 0.30 1.05 -17.20
C TYR A 147 -0.25 2.07 -18.21
N PRO A 148 -1.48 2.57 -18.00
CA PRO A 148 -2.01 3.67 -18.79
C PRO A 148 -1.38 5.00 -18.37
N VAL A 149 -1.30 5.96 -19.30
CA VAL A 149 -0.80 7.32 -19.02
C VAL A 149 -1.85 8.14 -18.27
N GLU A 150 -3.12 8.00 -18.61
CA GLU A 150 -4.23 8.66 -17.91
C GLU A 150 -5.35 7.64 -17.67
N ALA A 151 -6.09 7.78 -16.57
CA ALA A 151 -7.30 7.02 -16.33
C ALA A 151 -8.36 7.88 -15.65
N SER A 152 -9.63 7.65 -15.99
CA SER A 152 -10.77 8.17 -15.24
C SER A 152 -11.71 7.05 -14.84
N TYR A 153 -12.11 7.00 -13.57
CA TYR A 153 -12.94 5.93 -13.02
C TYR A 153 -13.69 6.38 -11.77
N SER A 154 -14.73 5.63 -11.41
CA SER A 154 -15.36 5.70 -10.10
C SER A 154 -14.94 4.46 -9.32
N VAL A 155 -14.35 4.66 -8.14
CA VAL A 155 -13.92 3.58 -7.24
C VAL A 155 -14.75 3.65 -5.96
N SER A 156 -15.30 2.51 -5.54
CA SER A 156 -16.11 2.39 -4.34
C SER A 156 -15.47 1.45 -3.35
N ARG A 157 -15.31 1.91 -2.10
CA ARG A 157 -14.99 1.07 -0.94
C ARG A 157 -16.28 0.78 -0.20
N THR A 158 -16.68 -0.49 -0.16
CA THR A 158 -17.85 -0.94 0.60
C THR A 158 -17.40 -1.63 1.89
N VAL A 159 -17.89 -1.13 3.03
CA VAL A 159 -17.68 -1.74 4.34
C VAL A 159 -18.98 -2.37 4.80
N THR A 160 -18.92 -3.67 5.10
CA THR A 160 -20.05 -4.45 5.60
C THR A 160 -19.76 -4.95 7.01
N TYR A 161 -20.73 -4.76 7.90
CA TYR A 161 -20.73 -5.32 9.25
C TYR A 161 -21.90 -6.29 9.40
N GLU A 162 -21.64 -7.50 9.85
CA GLU A 162 -22.66 -8.52 10.16
C GLU A 162 -22.53 -8.96 11.62
N ASN A 163 -23.58 -8.77 12.41
CA ASN A 163 -23.61 -9.22 13.80
C ASN A 163 -24.19 -10.65 13.86
N ASP A 164 -23.30 -11.63 13.88
CA ASP A 164 -23.60 -13.06 14.07
C ASP A 164 -23.62 -13.48 15.56
N GLY A 165 -23.45 -12.51 16.47
CA GLY A 165 -23.54 -12.70 17.90
C GLY A 165 -24.97 -12.75 18.44
N THR A 166 -25.06 -12.71 19.77
CA THR A 166 -26.32 -12.72 20.54
C THR A 166 -26.58 -11.42 21.29
N GLY A 167 -25.61 -10.50 21.28
CA GLY A 167 -25.69 -9.17 21.88
C GLY A 167 -25.44 -8.06 20.85
N ASN A 168 -25.79 -6.84 21.23
CA ASN A 168 -25.53 -5.66 20.39
C ASN A 168 -24.02 -5.39 20.25
N VAL A 169 -23.64 -4.73 19.17
CA VAL A 169 -22.27 -4.23 18.96
C VAL A 169 -22.33 -2.76 18.62
N GLU A 170 -21.51 -1.95 19.27
CA GLU A 170 -21.34 -0.52 18.95
C GLU A 170 -20.13 -0.37 18.02
N VAL A 171 -20.29 0.41 16.95
CA VAL A 171 -19.27 0.56 15.92
C VAL A 171 -19.10 2.04 15.60
N VAL A 172 -17.84 2.46 15.48
CA VAL A 172 -17.42 3.70 14.84
C VAL A 172 -16.55 3.32 13.65
N GLN A 173 -17.03 3.52 12.42
CA GLN A 173 -16.23 3.36 11.21
C GLN A 173 -15.70 4.72 10.78
N ARG A 174 -14.40 4.78 10.46
CA ARG A 174 -13.72 5.96 9.93
C ARG A 174 -13.36 5.69 8.48
N ILE A 175 -13.74 6.58 7.57
CA ILE A 175 -13.43 6.46 6.14
C ILE A 175 -12.66 7.71 5.74
N PRO A 176 -11.40 7.59 5.26
CA PRO A 176 -10.64 8.75 4.79
C PRO A 176 -11.44 9.52 3.74
N VAL A 177 -11.44 10.85 3.82
CA VAL A 177 -11.86 11.68 2.68
C VAL A 177 -10.63 11.80 1.78
N PRO A 178 -10.67 11.30 0.54
CA PRO A 178 -9.49 11.25 -0.31
C PRO A 178 -8.99 12.65 -0.67
N GLU A 179 -7.68 12.79 -0.68
CA GLU A 179 -7.01 14.04 -1.00
C GLU A 179 -6.66 14.15 -2.50
N LEU A 180 -6.45 15.39 -2.94
CA LEU A 180 -5.80 15.66 -4.23
C LEU A 180 -4.33 15.22 -4.16
N ARG A 181 -3.77 14.74 -5.27
CA ARG A 181 -2.34 14.39 -5.36
C ARG A 181 -1.68 15.19 -6.46
N THR A 182 -0.54 15.82 -6.19
CA THR A 182 0.26 16.53 -7.19
C THR A 182 1.65 15.91 -7.32
N SER A 183 2.48 16.38 -8.25
CA SER A 183 3.87 15.96 -8.40
C SER A 183 4.81 16.41 -7.27
N LYS A 184 4.27 17.08 -6.24
CA LYS A 184 4.96 17.57 -5.04
C LYS A 184 4.07 17.37 -3.79
N GLY A 185 3.78 16.10 -3.48
CA GLY A 185 2.83 15.74 -2.43
C GLY A 185 1.42 16.23 -2.75
N ILE A 186 0.94 17.22 -2.00
CA ILE A 186 -0.34 17.93 -2.22
C ILE A 186 -0.15 19.42 -2.60
N SER A 187 1.09 19.86 -2.80
CA SER A 187 1.43 21.26 -3.10
C SER A 187 1.05 21.63 -4.53
N ALA A 188 0.55 22.85 -4.74
CA ALA A 188 0.33 23.42 -6.07
C ALA A 188 1.64 23.87 -6.75
N SER A 189 2.74 24.02 -6.01
CA SER A 189 4.04 24.44 -6.52
C SER A 189 5.03 23.27 -6.50
N GLN A 190 5.67 22.98 -7.64
CA GLN A 190 6.74 22.00 -7.79
C GLN A 190 8.05 22.49 -7.17
N PHE A 191 8.41 23.73 -7.51
CA PHE A 191 9.61 24.43 -7.09
C PHE A 191 9.32 25.93 -6.94
N HIS A 192 10.16 26.65 -6.21
CA HIS A 192 10.19 28.11 -6.20
C HIS A 192 11.52 28.59 -6.76
N GLY A 193 11.48 29.56 -7.68
CA GLY A 193 12.67 30.23 -8.21
C GLY A 193 12.57 31.75 -8.10
N ASP A 194 13.58 32.45 -8.60
CA ASP A 194 13.61 33.92 -8.63
C ASP A 194 12.49 34.52 -9.50
N GLY A 195 11.99 33.75 -10.47
CA GLY A 195 10.89 34.13 -11.36
C GLY A 195 9.49 33.85 -10.80
N GLY A 196 9.38 33.26 -9.61
CA GLY A 196 8.12 32.78 -9.03
C GLY A 196 8.06 31.26 -8.87
N PRO A 197 6.90 30.71 -8.45
CA PRO A 197 6.71 29.27 -8.35
C PRO A 197 6.61 28.62 -9.74
N PHE A 198 7.14 27.42 -9.85
CA PHE A 198 6.86 26.47 -10.93
C PHE A 198 5.66 25.62 -10.48
N ASP A 199 4.65 25.47 -11.33
CA ASP A 199 3.44 24.73 -10.98
C ASP A 199 3.73 23.22 -10.86
N ALA A 200 3.13 22.58 -9.85
CA ALA A 200 3.08 21.13 -9.75
C ALA A 200 1.98 20.58 -10.66
N SER A 201 2.22 19.40 -11.22
CA SER A 201 1.24 18.69 -12.02
C SER A 201 0.22 18.00 -11.12
N LEU A 202 -1.06 18.11 -11.45
CA LEU A 202 -2.13 17.36 -10.79
C LEU A 202 -2.08 15.89 -11.26
N LEU A 203 -1.83 14.99 -10.33
CA LEU A 203 -1.69 13.54 -10.57
C LEU A 203 -2.98 12.79 -10.26
N GLN A 204 -3.71 13.22 -9.24
CA GLN A 204 -5.03 12.71 -8.89
C GLN A 204 -5.97 13.89 -8.59
N ASP A 205 -7.08 13.94 -9.30
CA ASP A 205 -8.20 14.83 -9.04
C ASP A 205 -9.40 14.01 -8.57
N VAL A 206 -9.93 14.32 -7.37
CA VAL A 206 -11.16 13.72 -6.85
C VAL A 206 -12.31 14.69 -7.10
N THR A 207 -13.03 14.45 -8.18
CA THR A 207 -14.07 15.35 -8.69
C THR A 207 -15.39 15.23 -7.92
N ALA A 208 -15.59 14.10 -7.23
CA ALA A 208 -16.70 13.90 -6.31
C ALA A 208 -16.37 12.79 -5.29
N PHE A 209 -16.91 12.94 -4.08
CA PHE A 209 -16.89 11.91 -3.05
C PHE A 209 -18.28 11.76 -2.42
N ARG A 210 -18.80 10.54 -2.39
CA ARG A 210 -20.19 10.23 -2.00
C ARG A 210 -20.24 9.00 -1.11
N LEU A 211 -21.20 8.99 -0.19
CA LEU A 211 -21.53 7.84 0.63
C LEU A 211 -22.90 7.31 0.21
N GLU A 212 -23.03 6.00 0.04
CA GLU A 212 -24.31 5.32 -0.13
C GLU A 212 -24.55 4.39 1.07
N THR A 213 -25.65 4.62 1.77
CA THR A 213 -26.09 3.75 2.88
C THR A 213 -27.58 3.94 3.14
N GLU A 214 -28.28 2.87 3.51
CA GLU A 214 -29.71 2.90 3.84
C GLU A 214 -30.60 3.56 2.74
N GLY A 215 -30.20 3.41 1.48
CA GLY A 215 -30.88 4.02 0.32
C GLY A 215 -30.72 5.54 0.21
N GLN A 216 -29.80 6.13 0.97
CA GLN A 216 -29.44 7.55 0.89
C GLN A 216 -28.08 7.72 0.22
N VAL A 217 -27.96 8.78 -0.59
CA VAL A 217 -26.69 9.25 -1.16
C VAL A 217 -26.33 10.56 -0.50
N ILE A 218 -25.17 10.59 0.16
CA ILE A 218 -24.65 11.75 0.90
C ILE A 218 -23.40 12.24 0.19
N THR A 219 -23.39 13.49 -0.26
CA THR A 219 -22.18 14.11 -0.83
C THR A 219 -21.31 14.68 0.29
N VAL A 220 -20.02 14.32 0.27
CA VAL A 220 -19.02 14.80 1.23
C VAL A 220 -18.07 15.74 0.49
N PRO A 221 -17.90 17.00 0.94
CA PRO A 221 -16.95 17.93 0.32
C PRO A 221 -15.50 17.43 0.46
N THR A 222 -14.72 17.56 -0.61
CA THR A 222 -13.27 17.29 -0.63
C THR A 222 -12.43 18.55 -0.41
N ASP A 223 -13.07 19.70 -0.18
CA ASP A 223 -12.43 21.01 0.00
C ASP A 223 -12.05 21.31 1.47
N GLY A 224 -12.15 20.32 2.35
CA GLY A 224 -11.89 20.48 3.78
C GLY A 224 -13.09 20.97 4.60
N THR A 225 -14.24 21.28 3.98
CA THR A 225 -15.42 21.79 4.72
C THR A 225 -15.94 20.76 5.73
N PRO A 226 -15.89 21.04 7.04
CA PRO A 226 -16.25 20.07 8.05
C PRO A 226 -17.76 20.03 8.30
N ARG A 227 -18.23 18.88 8.80
CA ARG A 227 -19.52 18.70 9.47
C ARG A 227 -19.28 18.12 10.85
N ALA A 228 -19.54 18.91 11.88
CA ALA A 228 -19.38 18.48 13.26
C ALA A 228 -20.53 17.55 13.71
N ILE A 229 -20.35 16.88 14.85
CA ILE A 229 -21.28 15.85 15.34
C ILE A 229 -22.67 16.40 15.67
N GLU A 230 -22.76 17.67 16.06
CA GLU A 230 -24.03 18.33 16.39
C GLU A 230 -24.90 18.53 15.15
N ASP A 231 -24.27 18.60 13.98
CA ASP A 231 -24.89 18.70 12.66
C ASP A 231 -24.88 17.36 11.91
N ALA A 232 -24.69 16.24 12.63
CA ALA A 232 -24.63 14.92 12.02
C ALA A 232 -25.92 14.55 11.27
N ILE A 233 -25.74 13.83 10.16
CA ILE A 233 -26.84 13.30 9.37
C ILE A 233 -27.34 12.05 10.08
N SER A 234 -28.61 12.06 10.50
CA SER A 234 -29.27 10.90 11.08
C SER A 234 -29.85 10.00 9.99
N LEU A 235 -29.52 8.71 10.04
CA LEU A 235 -30.04 7.68 9.14
C LEU A 235 -31.30 7.00 9.72
N PRO A 236 -32.15 6.36 8.89
CA PRO A 236 -33.34 5.64 9.33
C PRO A 236 -33.11 4.62 10.45
N SER A 237 -31.95 3.96 10.48
CA SER A 237 -31.59 3.01 11.54
C SER A 237 -31.23 3.67 12.88
N GLY A 238 -31.10 5.00 12.92
CA GLY A 238 -30.57 5.75 14.06
C GLY A 238 -29.05 5.92 14.03
N ALA A 239 -28.37 5.35 13.04
CA ALA A 239 -26.96 5.62 12.77
C ALA A 239 -26.73 7.10 12.42
N ILE A 240 -25.53 7.60 12.71
CA ILE A 240 -25.15 9.00 12.41
C ILE A 240 -23.91 9.06 11.51
N ILE A 241 -23.88 10.06 10.64
CA ILE A 241 -22.75 10.35 9.75
C ILE A 241 -22.34 11.83 9.88
N TYR A 242 -21.05 12.05 10.07
CA TYR A 242 -20.44 13.39 10.11
C TYR A 242 -18.98 13.33 9.69
N TRP A 243 -18.32 14.46 9.45
CA TRP A 243 -16.92 14.54 9.02
C TRP A 243 -16.27 15.77 9.65
N PRO A 244 -15.75 15.63 10.87
CA PRO A 244 -15.30 16.77 11.64
C PRO A 244 -14.03 17.39 11.06
N ALA A 245 -13.68 18.58 11.53
CA ALA A 245 -12.40 19.18 11.18
C ALA A 245 -11.25 18.32 11.70
N ALA A 246 -10.12 18.29 10.98
CA ALA A 246 -8.90 17.67 11.49
C ALA A 246 -8.54 18.26 12.86
N ASN A 247 -8.09 17.41 13.79
CA ASN A 247 -7.72 17.81 15.16
C ASN A 247 -8.85 18.38 16.03
N SER A 248 -10.12 18.07 15.76
CA SER A 248 -11.27 18.45 16.61
C SER A 248 -11.37 17.67 17.95
N GLY A 249 -10.28 17.10 18.45
CA GLY A 249 -10.25 16.28 19.67
C GLY A 249 -10.82 14.88 19.44
N ASP A 250 -11.58 14.38 20.42
CA ASP A 250 -12.14 13.01 20.44
C ASP A 250 -13.03 12.69 19.23
N ASP A 251 -13.56 13.72 18.56
CA ASP A 251 -14.38 13.59 17.37
C ASP A 251 -13.56 13.45 16.08
N SER A 252 -12.29 13.85 16.05
CA SER A 252 -11.46 13.78 14.85
C SER A 252 -11.07 12.35 14.46
N CYS A 253 -10.69 12.15 13.20
CA CYS A 253 -9.70 11.14 12.88
C CYS A 253 -8.33 11.78 13.12
N GLY A 254 -7.46 11.14 13.89
CA GLY A 254 -6.15 11.70 14.21
C GLY A 254 -5.33 11.96 12.95
N TYR A 255 -5.45 11.12 11.92
CA TYR A 255 -4.58 11.18 10.74
C TYR A 255 -4.95 12.21 9.65
N SER A 256 -6.25 12.46 9.39
CA SER A 256 -6.71 13.39 8.34
C SER A 256 -8.21 13.70 8.48
N GLN A 257 -8.77 14.50 7.56
CA GLN A 257 -10.23 14.61 7.46
C GLN A 257 -10.81 13.25 7.04
N CYS A 258 -11.85 12.83 7.75
CA CYS A 258 -12.52 11.56 7.51
C CYS A 258 -14.01 11.69 7.73
N VAL A 259 -14.76 10.75 7.15
CA VAL A 259 -16.13 10.47 7.53
C VAL A 259 -16.14 9.56 8.76
N ARG A 260 -16.96 9.90 9.75
CA ARG A 260 -17.33 9.03 10.87
C ARG A 260 -18.75 8.53 10.67
N TRP A 261 -18.90 7.21 10.70
CA TRP A 261 -20.18 6.52 10.69
C TRP A 261 -20.33 5.73 11.98
N GLU A 262 -21.27 6.16 12.82
CA GLU A 262 -21.48 5.58 14.15
C GLU A 262 -22.84 4.94 14.26
N PHE A 263 -22.87 3.71 14.79
CA PHE A 263 -24.10 2.95 14.90
C PHE A 263 -24.02 1.85 15.95
N THR A 264 -25.18 1.33 16.33
CA THR A 264 -25.32 0.07 17.05
C THR A 264 -25.96 -0.95 16.13
N ILE A 265 -25.37 -2.15 16.04
CA ILE A 265 -25.90 -3.27 15.25
C ILE A 265 -26.47 -4.35 16.19
N PRO A 266 -27.80 -4.58 16.17
CA PRO A 266 -28.44 -5.68 16.90
C PRO A 266 -28.04 -7.07 16.38
N PRO A 267 -28.27 -8.14 17.17
CA PRO A 267 -28.05 -9.53 16.74
C PRO A 267 -28.80 -9.87 15.45
N GLY A 268 -28.10 -10.51 14.51
CA GLY A 268 -28.66 -10.97 13.23
C GLY A 268 -28.89 -9.85 12.21
N GLU A 269 -28.44 -8.63 12.48
CA GLU A 269 -28.52 -7.53 11.52
C GLU A 269 -27.20 -7.31 10.76
N THR A 270 -27.33 -6.67 9.59
CA THR A 270 -26.22 -6.23 8.75
C THR A 270 -26.28 -4.71 8.59
N ARG A 271 -25.12 -4.06 8.51
CA ARG A 271 -24.96 -2.64 8.16
C ARG A 271 -23.94 -2.52 7.03
N VAL A 272 -24.26 -1.68 6.04
CA VAL A 272 -23.41 -1.47 4.86
C VAL A 272 -23.29 0.03 4.58
N ILE A 273 -22.08 0.47 4.28
CA ILE A 273 -21.80 1.79 3.69
C ILE A 273 -20.85 1.61 2.51
N SER A 274 -21.13 2.29 1.42
CA SER A 274 -20.24 2.38 0.26
C SER A 274 -19.74 3.82 0.14
N ALA A 275 -18.43 4.01 0.07
CA ALA A 275 -17.80 5.30 -0.15
C ALA A 275 -17.20 5.33 -1.56
N GLU A 276 -17.78 6.13 -2.44
CA GLU A 276 -17.44 6.21 -3.86
C GLU A 276 -16.73 7.53 -4.16
N ALA A 277 -15.61 7.45 -4.88
CA ALA A 277 -14.84 8.57 -5.39
C ALA A 277 -14.78 8.54 -6.92
N ASP A 278 -15.05 9.69 -7.55
CA ASP A 278 -14.84 9.91 -8.99
C ASP A 278 -13.46 10.53 -9.21
N VAL A 279 -12.58 9.76 -9.85
CA VAL A 279 -11.15 10.05 -9.95
C VAL A 279 -10.72 10.28 -11.39
N VAL A 280 -9.88 11.30 -11.61
CA VAL A 280 -9.06 11.46 -12.80
C VAL A 280 -7.60 11.40 -12.39
N GLY A 281 -6.90 10.37 -12.87
CA GLY A 281 -5.50 10.11 -12.56
C GLY A 281 -4.59 10.31 -13.77
N LYS A 282 -3.32 10.65 -13.51
CA LYS A 282 -2.24 10.76 -14.52
C LYS A 282 -0.96 10.11 -14.04
N SER A 283 -0.22 9.50 -14.95
CA SER A 283 1.13 9.02 -14.68
C SER A 283 2.11 10.17 -14.59
N TRP A 284 3.11 10.01 -13.72
CA TRP A 284 4.21 10.97 -13.57
C TRP A 284 5.45 10.27 -13.09
N THR A 285 6.60 10.62 -13.65
CA THR A 285 7.89 10.10 -13.23
C THR A 285 8.78 11.21 -12.69
N TRP A 286 9.49 10.91 -11.59
CA TRP A 286 10.59 11.73 -11.10
C TRP A 286 11.95 11.11 -11.44
N TRP A 287 12.00 10.17 -12.38
CA TRP A 287 13.20 9.44 -12.77
C TRP A 287 13.57 9.69 -14.23
N ASP A 288 14.83 10.09 -14.46
CA ASP A 288 15.39 10.34 -15.79
C ASP A 288 16.53 9.36 -16.06
N HIS A 289 16.20 8.29 -16.78
CA HIS A 289 17.11 7.23 -17.21
C HIS A 289 16.55 6.56 -18.47
N ASP A 290 17.37 5.86 -19.25
CA ASP A 290 17.00 5.12 -20.47
C ASP A 290 15.82 4.12 -20.31
N ASN A 291 15.49 3.74 -19.07
CA ASN A 291 14.40 2.82 -18.75
C ASN A 291 13.15 3.54 -18.20
N SER A 292 13.22 4.86 -18.02
CA SER A 292 12.08 5.68 -17.64
C SER A 292 11.07 5.73 -18.79
N PRO A 293 9.76 5.68 -18.52
CA PRO A 293 8.75 5.73 -19.57
C PRO A 293 8.79 7.04 -20.36
N SER A 294 9.15 7.01 -21.64
CA SER A 294 9.26 8.21 -22.51
C SER A 294 7.94 8.93 -22.76
N ASP A 295 6.81 8.24 -22.60
CA ASP A 295 5.47 8.77 -22.82
C ASP A 295 4.82 9.31 -21.54
N VAL A 296 5.61 9.44 -20.45
CA VAL A 296 5.15 9.91 -19.14
C VAL A 296 5.79 11.25 -18.80
N ASP A 297 4.96 12.19 -18.36
CA ASP A 297 5.40 13.52 -17.94
C ASP A 297 6.30 13.46 -16.69
N GLY A 298 7.11 14.51 -16.52
CA GLY A 298 7.94 14.70 -15.31
C GLY A 298 9.44 14.51 -15.51
N GLN A 299 9.87 13.93 -16.64
CA GLN A 299 11.29 13.75 -16.95
C GLN A 299 12.10 15.05 -16.94
N SER A 300 11.50 16.18 -17.33
CA SER A 300 12.17 17.49 -17.27
C SER A 300 12.54 17.94 -15.85
N TRP A 301 11.93 17.34 -14.83
CA TRP A 301 12.11 17.64 -13.42
C TRP A 301 12.59 16.43 -12.62
N ALA A 302 13.08 15.41 -13.32
CA ALA A 302 13.46 14.16 -12.72
C ALA A 302 14.91 14.17 -12.19
N ILE A 303 15.15 13.29 -11.22
CA ILE A 303 16.42 13.15 -10.52
C ILE A 303 17.12 11.86 -10.96
N ASN A 304 18.45 11.89 -10.93
CA ASN A 304 19.31 10.74 -11.14
C ASN A 304 20.62 10.91 -10.33
N ALA A 305 21.54 9.96 -10.45
CA ALA A 305 22.80 9.97 -9.71
C ALA A 305 23.74 11.15 -10.08
N GLU A 306 23.52 11.83 -11.21
CA GLU A 306 24.31 13.00 -11.62
C GLU A 306 23.71 14.31 -11.12
N SER A 307 22.38 14.41 -11.07
CA SER A 307 21.65 15.61 -10.61
C SER A 307 21.36 15.61 -9.11
N SER A 308 21.46 14.46 -8.44
CA SER A 308 21.25 14.34 -7.00
C SER A 308 22.31 15.06 -6.17
N GLY A 309 21.87 15.59 -5.03
CA GLY A 309 22.69 16.05 -3.93
C GLY A 309 23.10 14.91 -3.00
N THR A 310 23.58 15.31 -1.83
CA THR A 310 24.15 14.44 -0.80
C THR A 310 23.17 14.12 0.33
N PHE A 311 23.53 13.23 1.25
CA PHE A 311 22.78 13.05 2.50
C PHE A 311 22.70 14.33 3.33
N ALA A 312 23.74 15.17 3.29
CA ALA A 312 23.75 16.44 4.00
C ALA A 312 22.72 17.43 3.43
N ASP A 313 22.51 17.42 2.11
CA ASP A 313 21.49 18.24 1.46
C ASP A 313 20.08 17.85 1.94
N SER A 314 19.80 16.55 2.07
CA SER A 314 18.51 16.05 2.59
C SER A 314 18.14 16.63 3.96
N LYS A 315 19.13 16.99 4.78
CA LYS A 315 18.93 17.57 6.13
C LYS A 315 18.52 19.04 6.12
N VAL A 316 18.84 19.77 5.04
CA VAL A 316 18.71 21.23 5.00
C VAL A 316 17.70 21.74 3.98
N ARG A 317 17.37 20.95 2.94
CA ARG A 317 16.27 21.28 2.02
C ARG A 317 14.93 21.37 2.77
N ALA A 318 13.99 22.11 2.21
CA ALA A 318 12.71 22.47 2.84
C ALA A 318 12.89 23.08 4.24
N PHE A 319 13.95 23.85 4.46
CA PHE A 319 14.36 24.38 5.77
C PHE A 319 14.56 23.28 6.84
N GLY A 320 14.91 22.07 6.41
CA GLY A 320 15.04 20.89 7.26
C GLY A 320 13.71 20.30 7.73
N GLN A 321 12.56 20.73 7.17
CA GLN A 321 11.24 20.24 7.58
C GLN A 321 11.15 18.70 7.48
N TYR A 322 11.32 18.12 6.29
CA TYR A 322 11.21 16.67 6.10
C TYR A 322 12.26 15.89 6.89
N TRP A 323 13.47 16.43 7.05
CA TRP A 323 14.46 15.81 7.92
C TRP A 323 14.00 15.80 9.39
N SER A 324 13.49 16.92 9.88
CA SER A 324 13.04 17.04 11.27
C SER A 324 11.78 16.22 11.57
N GLN A 325 10.93 16.00 10.58
CA GLN A 325 9.69 15.24 10.69
C GLN A 325 9.92 13.75 10.49
N PHE A 326 10.82 13.39 9.58
CA PHE A 326 10.96 12.03 9.11
C PHE A 326 12.43 11.61 9.21
N GLY A 327 13.32 12.27 8.46
CA GLY A 327 14.71 11.81 8.26
C GLY A 327 15.50 11.49 9.53
N GLN A 328 15.38 12.31 10.59
CA GLN A 328 16.13 12.13 11.84
C GLN A 328 15.57 11.04 12.76
N HIS A 329 14.39 10.50 12.46
CA HIS A 329 13.72 9.51 13.30
C HIS A 329 14.18 8.11 12.91
N GLU A 330 15.13 7.58 13.68
CA GLU A 330 15.67 6.22 13.49
C GLU A 330 14.60 5.14 13.74
N THR A 331 13.59 5.42 14.56
CA THR A 331 12.47 4.52 14.83
C THR A 331 11.15 5.28 14.83
N THR A 332 10.13 4.77 14.16
CA THR A 332 8.77 5.37 14.16
C THR A 332 7.71 4.29 13.93
N ILE A 333 6.46 4.62 14.27
CA ILE A 333 5.26 3.78 14.16
C ILE A 333 5.36 2.56 15.08
N TRP A 334 5.02 2.75 16.35
CA TRP A 334 5.00 1.66 17.32
C TRP A 334 3.82 0.71 17.06
N SER A 335 4.12 -0.57 16.85
CA SER A 335 3.10 -1.61 16.76
C SER A 335 2.83 -2.22 18.12
N ASP A 336 1.64 -1.98 18.67
CA ASP A 336 1.20 -2.65 19.91
C ASP A 336 1.05 -4.16 19.75
N TYR A 337 0.73 -4.63 18.54
CA TYR A 337 0.61 -6.07 18.28
C TYR A 337 1.98 -6.77 18.33
N HIS A 338 2.97 -6.18 17.67
CA HIS A 338 4.31 -6.76 17.54
C HIS A 338 5.29 -6.32 18.64
N GLN A 339 4.93 -5.31 19.44
CA GLN A 339 5.74 -4.70 20.49
C GLN A 339 7.11 -4.21 19.97
N LYS A 340 7.10 -3.57 18.78
CA LYS A 340 8.27 -3.01 18.10
C LYS A 340 7.86 -1.93 17.11
N TYR A 341 8.82 -1.12 16.68
CA TYR A 341 8.63 -0.14 15.63
C TYR A 341 8.54 -0.82 14.27
N LEU A 342 7.64 -0.35 13.42
CA LEU A 342 7.50 -0.85 12.05
C LEU A 342 8.66 -0.36 11.17
N ILE A 343 9.11 0.89 11.38
CA ILE A 343 10.30 1.46 10.75
C ILE A 343 11.38 1.55 11.83
N ASP A 344 12.51 0.84 11.63
CA ASP A 344 13.61 0.76 12.60
C ASP A 344 14.97 0.68 11.91
N ALA A 345 15.67 1.81 11.87
CA ALA A 345 17.00 1.98 11.31
C ALA A 345 18.13 1.47 12.21
N THR A 346 17.84 1.17 13.47
CA THR A 346 18.84 0.80 14.49
C THR A 346 19.09 -0.71 14.54
N HIS A 347 18.20 -1.49 13.94
CA HIS A 347 18.26 -2.95 13.96
C HIS A 347 19.44 -3.49 13.13
N GLU A 348 20.09 -4.56 13.59
CA GLU A 348 21.30 -5.12 12.97
C GLU A 348 21.12 -5.51 11.50
N ASN A 349 19.99 -6.15 11.14
CA ASN A 349 19.67 -6.51 9.76
C ASN A 349 19.59 -5.29 8.83
N VAL A 350 19.02 -4.18 9.32
CA VAL A 350 18.88 -2.95 8.54
C VAL A 350 20.23 -2.26 8.38
N LEU A 351 21.03 -2.19 9.45
CA LEU A 351 22.39 -1.66 9.41
C LEU A 351 23.30 -2.48 8.48
N GLN A 352 23.15 -3.81 8.47
CA GLN A 352 23.90 -4.70 7.58
C GLN A 352 23.50 -4.46 6.13
N ALA A 353 22.19 -4.44 5.82
CA ALA A 353 21.71 -4.14 4.47
C ALA A 353 22.21 -2.78 3.98
N ALA A 354 22.09 -1.72 4.80
CA ALA A 354 22.59 -0.39 4.47
C ALA A 354 24.13 -0.36 4.24
N THR A 355 24.88 -1.18 4.98
CA THR A 355 26.34 -1.32 4.79
C THR A 355 26.65 -2.01 3.46
N ASP A 356 25.96 -3.10 3.14
CA ASP A 356 26.14 -3.85 1.91
C ASP A 356 25.78 -3.00 0.68
N ILE A 357 24.69 -2.22 0.77
CA ILE A 357 24.29 -1.24 -0.24
C ILE A 357 25.35 -0.14 -0.41
N SER A 358 25.87 0.41 0.70
CA SER A 358 26.93 1.43 0.60
C SER A 358 28.19 0.87 -0.05
N ALA A 359 28.52 -0.40 0.22
CA ALA A 359 29.69 -1.07 -0.33
C ALA A 359 29.54 -1.47 -1.81
N SER A 360 28.32 -1.59 -2.32
CA SER A 360 28.07 -1.91 -3.74
C SER A 360 28.17 -0.68 -4.65
N LEU A 361 28.05 0.53 -4.09
CA LEU A 361 28.14 1.78 -4.84
C LEU A 361 29.59 2.17 -5.19
N PRO A 362 29.80 2.84 -6.35
CA PRO A 362 31.07 3.50 -6.67
C PRO A 362 31.46 4.53 -5.60
N GLU A 363 32.78 4.72 -5.40
CA GLU A 363 33.32 5.60 -4.36
C GLU A 363 32.80 7.05 -4.46
N ASP A 364 32.64 7.56 -5.68
CA ASP A 364 32.11 8.92 -5.94
C ASP A 364 30.59 9.03 -5.71
N LYS A 365 29.91 7.92 -5.44
CA LYS A 365 28.47 7.85 -5.14
C LYS A 365 28.16 7.48 -3.68
N HIS A 366 29.17 7.27 -2.82
CA HIS A 366 28.97 6.88 -1.42
C HIS A 366 28.17 7.87 -0.58
N ASP A 367 28.19 9.15 -0.93
CA ASP A 367 27.42 10.21 -0.26
C ASP A 367 26.19 10.67 -1.06
N ASN A 368 25.89 10.03 -2.18
CA ASN A 368 24.80 10.44 -3.08
C ASN A 368 23.45 9.89 -2.60
N ALA A 369 22.51 10.80 -2.29
CA ALA A 369 21.22 10.44 -1.72
C ALA A 369 20.37 9.58 -2.67
N TYR A 370 20.31 9.94 -3.95
CA TYR A 370 19.61 9.16 -4.98
C TYR A 370 20.22 7.77 -5.16
N ALA A 371 21.55 7.68 -5.32
CA ALA A 371 22.21 6.41 -5.60
C ALA A 371 22.00 5.41 -4.46
N PHE A 372 22.09 5.86 -3.21
CA PHE A 372 21.79 5.01 -2.06
C PHE A 372 20.32 4.58 -2.03
N ALA A 373 19.37 5.51 -2.23
CA ALA A 373 17.95 5.19 -2.22
C ALA A 373 17.55 4.22 -3.33
N ARG A 374 18.11 4.40 -4.53
CA ARG A 374 17.91 3.52 -5.68
C ARG A 374 18.53 2.14 -5.47
N ALA A 375 19.77 2.08 -5.00
CA ALA A 375 20.42 0.81 -4.70
C ALA A 375 19.72 0.05 -3.56
N ALA A 376 19.15 0.75 -2.59
CA ALA A 376 18.29 0.15 -1.57
C ALA A 376 17.00 -0.42 -2.15
N TYR A 377 16.37 0.29 -3.09
CA TYR A 377 15.22 -0.22 -3.83
C TYR A 377 15.56 -1.49 -4.61
N ASP A 378 16.63 -1.46 -5.41
CA ASP A 378 17.08 -2.62 -6.20
C ASP A 378 17.46 -3.81 -5.30
N TYR A 379 18.11 -3.56 -4.16
CA TYR A 379 18.42 -4.57 -3.16
C TYR A 379 17.17 -5.31 -2.67
N LEU A 380 16.07 -4.60 -2.39
CA LEU A 380 14.84 -5.26 -1.95
C LEU A 380 14.16 -6.05 -3.06
N ILE A 381 14.14 -5.52 -4.29
CA ILE A 381 13.62 -6.26 -5.46
C ILE A 381 14.37 -7.60 -5.64
N ASP A 382 15.68 -7.61 -5.41
CA ASP A 382 16.50 -8.81 -5.57
C ASP A 382 16.45 -9.77 -4.37
N THR A 383 16.06 -9.29 -3.19
CA THR A 383 16.16 -10.07 -1.94
C THR A 383 14.82 -10.47 -1.33
N LEU A 384 13.72 -9.81 -1.69
CA LEU A 384 12.41 -10.03 -1.08
C LEU A 384 11.40 -10.64 -2.05
N GLU A 385 10.66 -11.63 -1.55
CA GLU A 385 9.48 -12.17 -2.23
C GLU A 385 8.18 -11.53 -1.69
N TYR A 386 7.15 -11.44 -2.55
CA TYR A 386 5.84 -10.97 -2.09
C TYR A 386 5.12 -12.03 -1.25
N ASP A 387 4.69 -11.67 -0.04
CA ASP A 387 4.01 -12.59 0.88
C ASP A 387 2.49 -12.55 0.72
N LYS A 388 1.93 -13.43 -0.13
CA LYS A 388 0.47 -13.55 -0.32
C LYS A 388 -0.30 -13.94 0.96
N ASN A 389 0.40 -14.44 1.97
CA ASN A 389 -0.17 -14.86 3.26
C ASN A 389 0.38 -13.99 4.40
N ALA A 390 0.71 -12.73 4.11
CA ALA A 390 1.13 -11.77 5.12
C ALA A 390 0.12 -11.70 6.28
N PRO A 391 0.60 -11.47 7.51
CA PRO A 391 -0.27 -11.32 8.67
C PRO A 391 -1.19 -10.10 8.50
N LEU A 392 -2.32 -10.11 9.23
CA LEU A 392 -3.26 -8.97 9.23
C LEU A 392 -2.61 -7.65 9.68
N TYR A 393 -1.60 -7.73 10.55
CA TYR A 393 -0.82 -6.60 11.04
C TYR A 393 0.58 -6.65 10.45
N ALA A 394 0.94 -5.61 9.70
CA ALA A 394 2.24 -5.48 9.05
C ALA A 394 3.41 -5.79 10.00
N ARG A 395 4.33 -6.62 9.54
CA ARG A 395 5.64 -6.80 10.16
C ARG A 395 6.49 -5.54 10.04
N SER A 396 7.48 -5.44 10.92
CA SER A 396 8.49 -4.38 10.84
C SER A 396 9.45 -4.60 9.67
N GLY A 397 10.12 -3.54 9.23
CA GLY A 397 11.17 -3.59 8.22
C GLY A 397 12.26 -4.62 8.54
N PRO A 398 12.82 -4.65 9.77
CA PRO A 398 13.76 -5.68 10.18
C PRO A 398 13.25 -7.12 10.07
N ASP A 399 11.97 -7.36 10.40
CA ASP A 399 11.37 -8.69 10.28
C ASP A 399 11.13 -9.07 8.83
N CYS A 400 10.74 -8.11 7.98
CA CYS A 400 10.57 -8.32 6.55
C CYS A 400 11.90 -8.74 5.91
N LEU A 401 12.99 -8.02 6.22
CA LEU A 401 14.35 -8.38 5.81
C LEU A 401 14.77 -9.76 6.32
N ALA A 402 14.51 -10.06 7.60
CA ALA A 402 14.85 -11.35 8.19
C ALA A 402 14.08 -12.52 7.55
N ALA A 403 12.83 -12.29 7.17
CA ALA A 403 11.96 -13.27 6.54
C ALA A 403 12.28 -13.48 5.05
N GLY A 404 12.94 -12.52 4.40
CA GLY A 404 13.14 -12.51 2.95
C GLY A 404 11.84 -12.34 2.17
N LYS A 405 10.77 -11.86 2.81
CA LYS A 405 9.46 -11.65 2.21
C LYS A 405 8.59 -10.67 2.98
N GLY A 406 7.69 -10.01 2.28
CA GLY A 406 6.65 -9.16 2.85
C GLY A 406 5.61 -8.74 1.82
N ASP A 407 4.48 -8.21 2.26
CA ASP A 407 3.49 -7.54 1.41
C ASP A 407 3.81 -6.03 1.26
N CYS A 408 2.83 -5.23 0.82
CA CYS A 408 3.03 -3.86 0.35
C CYS A 408 3.62 -2.90 1.40
N ASP A 409 3.06 -2.91 2.61
CA ASP A 409 3.51 -2.05 3.70
C ASP A 409 4.76 -2.60 4.40
N GLU A 410 4.91 -3.92 4.49
CA GLU A 410 6.11 -4.56 5.05
C GLU A 410 7.37 -4.30 4.22
N GLN A 411 7.28 -4.37 2.90
CA GLN A 411 8.41 -4.03 2.03
C GLN A 411 8.69 -2.52 2.03
N SER A 412 7.65 -1.70 2.15
CA SER A 412 7.79 -0.25 2.36
C SER A 412 8.49 0.06 3.69
N ASN A 413 8.13 -0.63 4.78
CA ASN A 413 8.79 -0.55 6.08
C ASN A 413 10.28 -0.89 5.99
N ALA A 414 10.63 -1.97 5.28
CA ALA A 414 12.01 -2.39 5.08
C ALA A 414 12.81 -1.32 4.33
N TRP A 415 12.26 -0.80 3.23
CA TRP A 415 12.90 0.24 2.43
C TRP A 415 13.12 1.52 3.22
N MET A 416 12.08 2.02 3.87
CA MET A 416 12.16 3.21 4.71
C MET A 416 13.17 3.04 5.86
N SER A 417 13.20 1.87 6.52
CA SER A 417 14.17 1.59 7.58
C SER A 417 15.63 1.70 7.08
N ILE A 418 15.92 1.19 5.88
CA ILE A 418 17.26 1.30 5.27
C ILE A 418 17.61 2.76 4.97
N LEU A 419 16.69 3.52 4.40
CA LEU A 419 16.90 4.94 4.05
C LEU A 419 17.16 5.81 5.29
N ARG A 420 16.51 5.50 6.41
CA ARG A 420 16.70 6.18 7.70
C ARG A 420 18.11 6.03 8.27
N VAL A 421 18.86 4.97 7.91
CA VAL A 421 20.28 4.85 8.30
C VAL A 421 21.13 6.01 7.78
N LYS A 422 20.72 6.61 6.65
CA LYS A 422 21.35 7.80 6.05
C LYS A 422 20.55 9.08 6.28
N GLU A 423 19.55 9.02 7.17
CA GLU A 423 18.63 10.12 7.48
C GLU A 423 17.88 10.67 6.26
N ILE A 424 17.64 9.83 5.23
CA ILE A 424 16.83 10.22 4.07
C ILE A 424 15.36 10.26 4.49
N PRO A 425 14.63 11.37 4.25
CA PRO A 425 13.23 11.46 4.61
C PRO A 425 12.33 10.57 3.74
N THR A 426 11.67 9.61 4.35
CA THR A 426 10.56 8.82 3.79
C THR A 426 9.32 8.84 4.68
N TRP A 427 8.15 8.61 4.11
CA TRP A 427 6.86 8.52 4.82
C TRP A 427 5.86 7.70 3.99
N TYR A 428 4.76 7.29 4.59
CA TYR A 428 3.73 6.49 3.94
C TYR A 428 2.83 7.28 3.00
N GLU A 429 2.27 6.57 2.03
CA GLU A 429 1.04 6.92 1.34
C GLU A 429 0.19 5.66 1.22
N PHE A 430 -1.10 5.81 1.51
CA PHE A 430 -2.05 4.72 1.57
C PHE A 430 -3.25 4.99 0.67
N GLY A 431 -3.82 3.91 0.18
CA GLY A 431 -5.07 3.94 -0.56
C GLY A 431 -5.40 2.59 -1.16
N ALA A 432 -5.67 2.57 -2.46
CA ALA A 432 -5.94 1.33 -3.19
C ALA A 432 -5.17 1.28 -4.50
N LEU A 433 -4.83 0.07 -4.94
CA LEU A 433 -4.15 -0.16 -6.21
C LEU A 433 -5.01 -1.07 -7.09
N LEU A 434 -5.23 -0.64 -8.34
CA LEU A 434 -5.87 -1.43 -9.37
C LEU A 434 -4.81 -2.29 -10.07
N ASP A 435 -4.97 -3.60 -9.97
CA ASP A 435 -4.34 -4.52 -10.90
C ASP A 435 -5.10 -4.49 -12.23
N THR A 436 -4.48 -3.93 -13.26
CA THR A 436 -5.05 -3.81 -14.59
C THR A 436 -5.24 -5.14 -15.30
N ALA A 437 -4.53 -6.20 -14.88
CA ALA A 437 -4.66 -7.53 -15.49
C ALA A 437 -5.89 -8.27 -14.96
N SER A 438 -6.07 -8.30 -13.64
CA SER A 438 -7.23 -8.94 -13.00
C SER A 438 -8.44 -8.02 -12.86
N ASN A 439 -8.28 -6.72 -13.10
CA ASN A 439 -9.26 -5.67 -12.81
C ASN A 439 -9.78 -5.75 -11.37
N SER A 440 -8.89 -6.06 -10.43
CA SER A 440 -9.17 -6.15 -9.01
C SER A 440 -8.46 -5.05 -8.25
N TRP A 441 -9.11 -4.55 -7.21
CA TRP A 441 -8.53 -3.58 -6.30
C TRP A 441 -8.10 -4.27 -5.02
N GLU A 442 -6.95 -3.85 -4.51
CA GLU A 442 -6.54 -4.14 -3.15
C GLU A 442 -6.22 -2.84 -2.42
N GLY A 443 -6.51 -2.82 -1.11
CA GLY A 443 -5.92 -1.78 -0.28
C GLY A 443 -4.40 -1.92 -0.37
N HIS A 444 -3.73 -0.80 -0.57
CA HIS A 444 -2.29 -0.77 -0.82
C HIS A 444 -1.60 0.34 -0.02
N GLY A 445 -0.36 0.08 0.39
CA GLY A 445 0.53 1.04 1.04
C GLY A 445 1.87 1.11 0.30
N TRP A 446 2.38 2.32 0.09
CA TRP A 446 3.67 2.58 -0.52
C TRP A 446 4.39 3.73 0.18
N ALA A 447 5.63 4.00 -0.23
CA ALA A 447 6.44 5.06 0.37
C ALA A 447 6.52 6.30 -0.52
N ASN A 448 6.68 7.45 0.11
CA ASN A 448 7.23 8.65 -0.50
C ASN A 448 8.65 8.89 0.00
N VAL A 449 9.43 9.62 -0.79
CA VAL A 449 10.80 10.02 -0.44
C VAL A 449 11.08 11.44 -0.88
N MET A 450 11.78 12.18 -0.03
CA MET A 450 12.40 13.43 -0.42
C MET A 450 13.86 13.19 -0.85
N LEU A 451 14.18 13.57 -2.09
CA LEU A 451 15.55 13.50 -2.61
C LEU A 451 16.01 14.89 -3.08
N PRO A 452 17.16 15.38 -2.57
CA PRO A 452 17.68 16.70 -2.93
C PRO A 452 18.36 16.67 -4.30
N PHE A 453 18.21 17.73 -5.08
CA PHE A 453 19.12 18.01 -6.19
C PHE A 453 20.40 18.66 -5.68
N ASN A 454 21.49 18.52 -6.43
CA ASN A 454 22.73 19.25 -6.16
C ASN A 454 22.64 20.72 -6.58
N ASP A 455 23.48 21.55 -5.98
CA ASP A 455 23.52 23.00 -6.16
C ASP A 455 23.69 23.41 -7.64
N ALA A 456 24.43 22.61 -8.42
CA ALA A 456 24.67 22.88 -9.84
C ALA A 456 23.37 22.74 -10.66
N TRP A 457 22.61 21.67 -10.43
CA TRP A 457 21.30 21.48 -11.07
C TRP A 457 20.32 22.58 -10.65
N CYS A 458 20.26 22.91 -9.35
CA CYS A 458 19.38 23.98 -8.84
C CYS A 458 19.66 25.32 -9.51
N SER A 459 20.95 25.69 -9.57
CA SER A 459 21.39 26.95 -10.18
C SER A 459 21.10 26.98 -11.68
N ALA A 460 21.33 25.87 -12.39
CA ALA A 460 21.09 25.77 -13.84
C ALA A 460 19.60 25.89 -14.19
N ASN A 461 18.70 25.46 -13.30
CA ASN A 461 17.25 25.49 -13.49
C ASN A 461 16.57 26.69 -12.82
N GLY A 462 17.34 27.60 -12.20
CA GLY A 462 16.79 28.79 -11.54
C GLY A 462 15.90 28.46 -10.34
N VAL A 463 16.14 27.32 -9.68
CA VAL A 463 15.39 26.84 -8.52
C VAL A 463 16.10 27.27 -7.24
N ASN A 464 15.35 27.83 -6.30
CA ASN A 464 15.86 28.18 -4.97
C ASN A 464 16.38 26.93 -4.28
N LEU A 465 17.61 27.02 -3.77
CA LEU A 465 18.30 25.88 -3.18
C LEU A 465 17.45 25.18 -2.11
N ASN A 466 16.76 25.95 -1.27
CA ASN A 466 15.93 25.40 -0.22
C ASN A 466 14.73 24.58 -0.73
N ASP A 467 14.19 24.89 -1.90
CA ASP A 467 13.07 24.17 -2.48
C ASP A 467 13.50 23.11 -3.52
N CYS A 468 14.81 22.95 -3.70
CA CYS A 468 15.39 22.16 -4.76
C CYS A 468 15.48 20.66 -4.41
N TYR A 469 14.32 20.00 -4.42
CA TYR A 469 14.15 18.58 -4.14
C TYR A 469 12.88 18.02 -4.77
N ILE A 470 12.83 16.71 -5.00
CA ILE A 470 11.59 16.01 -5.38
C ILE A 470 10.90 15.42 -4.15
N GLU A 471 9.60 15.14 -4.28
CA GLU A 471 8.82 14.27 -3.40
C GLU A 471 8.25 13.14 -4.26
N GLY A 472 9.01 12.06 -4.36
CA GLY A 472 8.73 10.97 -5.29
C GLY A 472 8.05 9.78 -4.62
N SER A 473 7.16 9.12 -5.35
CA SER A 473 6.49 7.89 -4.92
C SER A 473 7.33 6.66 -5.27
N VAL A 474 7.44 5.72 -4.33
CA VAL A 474 8.18 4.45 -4.46
C VAL A 474 7.31 3.31 -3.96
N ASP A 475 7.07 2.34 -4.84
CA ASP A 475 6.34 1.11 -4.55
C ASP A 475 7.21 -0.09 -4.96
N VAL A 476 7.82 -0.71 -3.94
CA VAL A 476 8.77 -1.82 -4.10
C VAL A 476 8.06 -3.04 -4.70
N VAL A 477 6.90 -3.41 -4.15
CA VAL A 477 6.16 -4.62 -4.58
C VAL A 477 5.75 -4.55 -6.05
N ASN A 478 5.36 -3.36 -6.53
CA ASN A 478 4.91 -3.19 -7.91
C ASN A 478 5.98 -2.71 -8.87
N ASN A 479 7.24 -2.71 -8.41
CA ASN A 479 8.40 -2.28 -9.17
C ASN A 479 8.28 -0.83 -9.72
N LYS A 480 7.73 0.09 -8.92
CA LYS A 480 7.62 1.50 -9.29
C LYS A 480 8.66 2.32 -8.52
N TRP A 481 9.79 2.57 -9.18
CA TRP A 481 10.79 3.53 -8.72
C TRP A 481 10.42 4.94 -9.19
N LEU A 482 10.19 5.86 -8.26
CA LEU A 482 9.92 7.28 -8.55
C LEU A 482 8.87 7.44 -9.66
N LEU A 483 7.75 6.73 -9.51
CA LEU A 483 6.70 6.65 -10.51
C LEU A 483 5.33 6.58 -9.85
N HIS A 484 4.49 7.55 -10.18
CA HIS A 484 3.06 7.52 -9.89
C HIS A 484 2.30 7.07 -11.14
N THR A 485 1.24 6.31 -10.94
CA THR A 485 0.41 5.72 -12.01
C THR A 485 -1.05 5.99 -11.69
N PRO A 486 -1.93 6.23 -12.68
CA PRO A 486 -3.34 6.51 -12.45
C PRO A 486 -4.12 5.26 -11.98
N THR A 487 -3.45 4.12 -11.80
CA THR A 487 -4.02 2.91 -11.18
C THR A 487 -3.82 2.89 -9.66
N ALA A 488 -3.07 3.84 -9.11
CA ALA A 488 -2.95 4.08 -7.68
C ALA A 488 -3.95 5.16 -7.28
N TYR A 489 -4.93 4.79 -6.46
CA TYR A 489 -5.87 5.71 -5.83
C TYR A 489 -5.33 6.08 -4.45
N SER A 490 -4.83 7.31 -4.31
CA SER A 490 -4.30 7.85 -3.07
C SER A 490 -5.44 8.34 -2.19
N GLU A 491 -5.53 7.83 -0.96
CA GLU A 491 -6.53 8.27 0.01
C GLU A 491 -5.91 9.15 1.10
N TRP A 492 -4.68 8.83 1.52
CA TRP A 492 -4.00 9.56 2.56
C TRP A 492 -2.48 9.53 2.34
N ILE A 493 -1.85 10.70 2.42
CA ILE A 493 -0.39 10.84 2.51
C ILE A 493 -0.05 11.10 3.96
N GLU A 494 0.90 10.34 4.52
CA GLU A 494 1.31 10.50 5.90
C GLU A 494 1.79 11.94 6.16
N VAL A 495 1.17 12.56 7.15
CA VAL A 495 1.64 13.81 7.74
C VAL A 495 2.38 13.48 9.03
N PHE A 496 3.38 14.29 9.36
CA PHE A 496 4.18 14.07 10.56
C PHE A 496 3.32 14.03 11.82
N ASP A 497 3.46 12.94 12.57
CA ASP A 497 2.83 12.76 13.86
C ASP A 497 3.88 12.59 14.97
N PRO A 498 4.05 13.57 15.87
CA PRO A 498 4.98 13.44 16.98
C PRO A 498 4.57 12.36 18.01
N ALA A 499 3.34 11.84 17.94
CA ALA A 499 2.86 10.76 18.81
C ALA A 499 2.99 9.36 18.17
N ASP A 500 3.33 9.24 16.89
CA ASP A 500 3.37 7.98 16.11
C ASP A 500 2.03 7.20 16.12
N GLU A 501 0.89 7.89 16.23
CA GLU A 501 -0.45 7.32 16.33
C GLU A 501 -1.18 7.29 14.96
N PHE A 502 -0.96 8.25 14.07
CA PHE A 502 -1.76 8.43 12.85
C PHE A 502 -1.78 7.22 11.92
N VAL A 503 -0.62 6.61 11.67
CA VAL A 503 -0.55 5.39 10.86
C VAL A 503 -1.33 4.26 11.54
N SER A 504 -1.18 4.09 12.86
CA SER A 504 -1.93 3.08 13.61
C SER A 504 -3.44 3.32 13.58
N GLU A 505 -3.88 4.58 13.61
CA GLU A 505 -5.28 4.94 13.50
C GLU A 505 -5.85 4.70 12.11
N TYR A 506 -5.05 4.96 11.06
CA TYR A 506 -5.41 4.61 9.69
C TYR A 506 -5.64 3.10 9.58
N TYR A 507 -4.70 2.30 10.08
CA TYR A 507 -4.86 0.84 10.17
C TYR A 507 -6.04 0.42 11.05
N ALA A 508 -6.38 1.15 12.12
CA ALA A 508 -7.51 0.76 12.96
C ALA A 508 -8.86 1.01 12.27
N SER A 509 -8.93 1.94 11.32
CA SER A 509 -10.11 2.37 10.53
C SER A 509 -11.40 2.60 11.34
N GLY A 510 -11.34 2.69 12.67
CA GLY A 510 -12.52 2.71 13.51
C GLY A 510 -12.33 2.03 14.87
N SER A 511 -13.46 1.73 15.52
CA SER A 511 -13.51 0.94 16.76
C SER A 511 -14.77 0.10 16.84
N ILE A 512 -14.63 -1.08 17.45
CA ILE A 512 -15.73 -2.00 17.74
C ILE A 512 -15.80 -2.25 19.25
N VAL A 513 -16.99 -2.12 19.83
CA VAL A 513 -17.28 -2.49 21.22
C VAL A 513 -18.36 -3.57 21.23
N ASN A 514 -17.94 -4.80 21.53
CA ASN A 514 -18.84 -5.94 21.71
C ASN A 514 -19.52 -5.86 23.09
N LEU A 515 -20.84 -5.66 23.12
CA LEU A 515 -21.61 -5.78 24.37
C LEU A 515 -21.78 -7.27 24.71
N ALA A 516 -22.32 -7.58 25.89
CA ALA A 516 -22.38 -8.97 26.36
C ALA A 516 -23.05 -9.91 25.33
N GLY A 517 -22.26 -10.84 24.78
CA GLY A 517 -22.68 -11.79 23.74
C GLY A 517 -22.61 -11.25 22.31
N GLY A 518 -22.17 -10.02 22.09
CA GLY A 518 -21.97 -9.42 20.77
C GLY A 518 -20.72 -9.93 20.08
N HIS A 519 -20.82 -10.07 18.76
CA HIS A 519 -19.73 -10.41 17.85
C HIS A 519 -20.09 -9.81 16.49
N VAL A 520 -19.10 -9.30 15.77
CA VAL A 520 -19.35 -8.74 14.44
C VAL A 520 -18.25 -9.18 13.49
N ASN A 521 -18.65 -9.62 12.31
CA ASN A 521 -17.75 -9.80 11.19
C ASN A 521 -17.73 -8.52 10.38
N ARG A 522 -16.53 -8.10 9.97
CA ARG A 522 -16.33 -6.94 9.12
C ARG A 522 -15.69 -7.38 7.82
N ASP A 523 -16.26 -6.94 6.72
CA ASP A 523 -15.73 -7.16 5.39
C ASP A 523 -15.53 -5.83 4.66
N VAL A 524 -14.46 -5.73 3.88
CA VAL A 524 -14.13 -4.56 3.08
C VAL A 524 -13.88 -5.01 1.65
N THR A 525 -14.59 -4.38 0.73
CA THR A 525 -14.42 -4.61 -0.71
C THR A 525 -14.13 -3.29 -1.39
N ILE A 526 -13.29 -3.33 -2.42
CA ILE A 526 -12.98 -2.18 -3.27
C ILE A 526 -13.24 -2.60 -4.71
N GLU A 527 -14.02 -1.81 -5.43
CA GLU A 527 -14.39 -2.12 -6.81
C GLU A 527 -14.54 -0.86 -7.66
N THR A 528 -14.36 -1.02 -8.97
CA THR A 528 -14.72 0.02 -9.93
C THR A 528 -16.22 -0.03 -10.20
N THR A 529 -16.93 1.05 -9.94
CA THR A 529 -18.37 1.17 -10.22
C THR A 529 -18.62 1.78 -11.60
N SER A 530 -17.65 2.52 -12.15
CA SER A 530 -17.69 3.10 -13.50
C SER A 530 -16.27 3.27 -14.07
N GLY A 531 -16.11 3.06 -15.38
CA GLY A 531 -14.79 3.01 -16.02
C GLY A 531 -14.05 1.68 -15.78
N PRO A 532 -12.70 1.66 -15.77
CA PRO A 532 -11.81 2.77 -16.10
C PRO A 532 -11.82 3.11 -17.59
N VAL A 533 -11.75 4.39 -17.90
CA VAL A 533 -11.49 4.88 -19.26
C VAL A 533 -10.05 5.36 -19.33
N TYR A 534 -9.26 4.74 -20.19
CA TYR A 534 -7.84 5.08 -20.35
C TYR A 534 -7.61 6.13 -21.43
N GLY A 535 -6.70 7.06 -21.16
CA GLY A 535 -6.26 8.13 -22.05
C GLY A 535 -4.74 8.15 -22.19
N GLY A 536 -4.23 8.91 -23.17
CA GLY A 536 -2.79 9.14 -23.35
C GLY A 536 -1.96 7.95 -23.84
N GLY A 537 -2.52 6.74 -23.91
CA GLY A 537 -1.81 5.51 -24.32
C GLY A 537 -1.37 4.68 -23.13
N THR A 538 -0.48 3.72 -23.37
CA THR A 538 0.11 2.84 -22.35
C THR A 538 1.63 2.82 -22.47
N TYR A 539 2.31 2.49 -21.38
CA TYR A 539 3.76 2.33 -21.32
C TYR A 539 4.12 1.15 -20.43
N VAL A 540 5.31 0.58 -20.65
CA VAL A 540 5.80 -0.58 -19.91
C VAL A 540 6.89 -0.18 -18.94
N VAL A 541 6.66 -0.45 -17.65
CA VAL A 541 7.66 -0.30 -16.59
C VAL A 541 8.49 -1.57 -16.51
N LYS A 542 9.81 -1.44 -16.69
CA LYS A 542 10.75 -2.56 -16.67
C LYS A 542 11.49 -2.61 -15.34
N ILE A 543 11.71 -3.83 -14.86
CA ILE A 543 12.48 -4.13 -13.66
C ILE A 543 13.94 -4.32 -14.07
N ASN A 544 14.66 -3.23 -14.29
CA ASN A 544 16.08 -3.25 -14.58
C ASN A 544 16.82 -2.55 -13.43
N PRO A 545 17.81 -3.20 -12.80
CA PRO A 545 18.68 -2.53 -11.84
C PRO A 545 19.40 -1.38 -12.54
N GLU A 546 19.67 -0.31 -11.78
CA GLU A 546 20.44 0.82 -12.30
C GLU A 546 21.94 0.52 -12.15
N GLU A 547 22.71 0.71 -13.22
CA GLU A 547 24.18 0.64 -13.17
C GLU A 547 24.72 2.05 -12.87
N PHE A 548 25.58 2.18 -11.87
CA PHE A 548 26.13 3.46 -11.38
C PHE A 548 27.55 3.74 -11.86
#